data_AF-A0A0R3Q273-F1
#
_entry.id   AF-A0A0R3Q273-F1
#
_cell.length_a   1.000
_cell.length_b   1.000
_cell.length_c   1.000
_cell.angle_alpha   90.00
_cell.angle_beta   90.00
_cell.angle_gamma   90.00
#
_symmetry.space_group_name_H-M   'P 1'
#
loop_
_entity.id
_entity.type
_entity.pdbx_description
1 polymer ?
#
loop_
_entity_poly.entity_id
_entity_poly.type
_entity_poly.pdbx_seq_one_letter_code
_entity_poly.pdbx_strand_id
1 'polypeptide(L)'
;MSLLRAYSSTSSTKSDRSRAIACISGGIATGTLIGPAFQLLFTPLGPDGIYVLPFYRLNIYNSSALFSFLLNVLGFLLIIFVFEERYDVLNTATSRDKCGNVPLSLNIMCFDRSVGSPFSMLMFSFNKEEAITYNSSAHFAAGFVGVILYFVFIFFDLSKLMAPRICSMLSLLLLASLFLFTYSWPFLPNKVELSVNGSDWGCSTERFDWCDDLTMVSPWIYYTFYVLFFGTGMSIMNIAVTTLYSEIIGPRRQVYF
;
A
#
# COMPACT_ATOMS: atom_id res chain seq x y z
N MET A 1 5.86 10.70 3.54
CA MET A 1 5.73 10.85 2.07
C MET A 1 5.93 12.30 1.61
N SER A 2 5.23 13.26 2.22
CA SER A 2 5.33 14.70 1.91
C SER A 2 6.75 15.26 2.04
N LEU A 3 7.50 14.87 3.08
CA LEU A 3 8.85 15.39 3.35
C LEU A 3 9.89 15.03 2.26
N LEU A 4 9.90 13.78 1.78
CA LEU A 4 10.82 13.34 0.71
C LEU A 4 10.51 14.00 -0.63
N ARG A 5 9.23 14.13 -0.98
CA ARG A 5 8.80 14.84 -2.20
C ARG A 5 9.13 16.33 -2.13
N ALA A 6 8.96 16.93 -0.96
CA ALA A 6 9.33 18.32 -0.67
C ALA A 6 10.84 18.53 -0.78
N TYR A 7 11.62 17.71 -0.10
CA TYR A 7 13.08 17.77 -0.15
C TYR A 7 13.57 17.64 -1.60
N SER A 8 13.12 16.61 -2.32
CA SER A 8 13.49 16.39 -3.72
C SER A 8 13.11 17.53 -4.64
N SER A 9 11.96 18.18 -4.46
CA SER A 9 11.57 19.31 -5.30
C SER A 9 12.48 20.52 -5.08
N THR A 10 13.00 20.70 -3.85
CA THR A 10 13.92 21.79 -3.49
C THR A 10 15.38 21.52 -3.87
N SER A 11 15.84 20.28 -3.76
CA SER A 11 17.23 19.88 -4.05
C SER A 11 17.49 19.51 -5.52
N SER A 12 16.45 19.40 -6.35
CA SER A 12 16.57 19.12 -7.79
C SER A 12 16.39 20.34 -8.68
N THR A 13 17.14 20.36 -9.79
CA THR A 13 17.00 21.34 -10.88
C THR A 13 15.73 21.08 -11.69
N LYS A 14 15.25 22.09 -12.43
CA LYS A 14 14.04 21.94 -13.28
C LYS A 14 14.17 20.82 -14.32
N SER A 15 15.38 20.53 -14.82
CA SER A 15 15.65 19.46 -15.78
C SER A 15 15.58 18.07 -15.17
N ASP A 16 16.03 17.90 -13.92
CA ASP A 16 16.21 16.58 -13.29
C ASP A 16 15.10 16.22 -12.28
N ARG A 17 14.24 17.19 -11.94
CA ARG A 17 13.14 17.02 -10.98
C ARG A 17 12.20 15.87 -11.32
N SER A 18 11.85 15.70 -12.59
CA SER A 18 10.98 14.59 -13.02
C SER A 18 11.62 13.23 -12.74
N ARG A 19 12.92 13.09 -13.02
CA ARG A 19 13.70 11.87 -12.73
C ARG A 19 13.84 11.63 -11.22
N ALA A 20 14.08 12.67 -10.43
CA ALA A 20 14.21 12.55 -8.98
C ALA A 20 12.89 12.13 -8.31
N ILE A 21 11.76 12.73 -8.70
CA ILE A 21 10.41 12.35 -8.21
C ILE A 21 10.04 10.93 -8.66
N ALA A 22 10.41 10.55 -9.89
CA ALA A 22 10.20 9.20 -10.39
C ALA A 22 11.02 8.17 -9.59
N CYS A 23 12.28 8.47 -9.27
CA CYS A 23 13.13 7.61 -8.43
C CYS A 23 12.54 7.39 -7.04
N ILE A 24 12.05 8.46 -6.38
CA ILE A 24 11.38 8.38 -5.08
C ILE A 24 10.12 7.52 -5.18
N SER A 25 9.28 7.78 -6.17
CA SER A 25 8.04 7.04 -6.35
C SER A 25 8.30 5.55 -6.66
N GLY A 26 9.33 5.27 -7.45
CA GLY A 26 9.81 3.91 -7.72
C GLY A 26 10.28 3.20 -6.45
N GLY A 27 11.12 3.86 -5.64
CA GLY A 27 11.59 3.30 -4.37
C GLY A 27 10.45 2.95 -3.40
N ILE A 28 9.41 3.79 -3.31
CA ILE A 28 8.21 3.48 -2.52
C ILE A 28 7.45 2.28 -3.10
N ALA A 29 7.26 2.21 -4.42
CA ALA A 29 6.59 1.07 -5.06
C ALA A 29 7.37 -0.23 -4.80
N THR A 30 8.70 -0.20 -4.92
CA THR A 30 9.59 -1.32 -4.61
C THR A 30 9.49 -1.74 -3.13
N GLY A 31 9.51 -0.80 -2.18
CA GLY A 31 9.34 -1.12 -0.76
C GLY A 31 7.97 -1.76 -0.46
N THR A 32 6.93 -1.34 -1.18
CA THR A 32 5.57 -1.89 -1.04
C THR A 32 5.48 -3.32 -1.57
N LEU A 33 6.23 -3.66 -2.62
CA LEU A 33 6.36 -5.03 -3.15
C LEU A 33 7.19 -5.94 -2.22
N ILE A 34 8.31 -5.41 -1.70
CA ILE A 34 9.29 -6.17 -0.93
C ILE A 34 8.72 -6.66 0.41
N GLY A 35 7.86 -5.87 1.07
CA GLY A 35 7.28 -6.25 2.37
C GLY A 35 6.52 -7.60 2.32
N PRO A 36 5.47 -7.73 1.50
CA PRO A 36 4.75 -8.99 1.31
C PRO A 36 5.64 -10.13 0.79
N ALA A 37 6.65 -9.83 -0.04
CA ALA A 37 7.60 -10.83 -0.53
C ALA A 37 8.39 -11.47 0.63
N PHE A 38 8.87 -10.66 1.58
CA PHE A 38 9.51 -11.20 2.78
C PHE A 38 8.55 -11.93 3.70
N GLN A 39 7.30 -11.47 3.79
CA GLN A 39 6.30 -12.20 4.56
C GLN A 39 6.06 -13.61 4.00
N LEU A 40 6.04 -13.77 2.67
CA LEU A 40 5.96 -15.07 2.00
C LEU A 40 7.24 -15.89 2.17
N LEU A 41 8.41 -15.25 2.15
CA LEU A 41 9.70 -15.92 2.38
C LEU A 41 9.76 -16.56 3.77
N PHE A 42 9.07 -15.97 4.76
CA PHE A 42 9.01 -16.48 6.13
C PHE A 42 7.85 -17.45 6.39
N THR A 43 6.96 -17.69 5.43
CA THR A 43 5.88 -18.68 5.56
C THR A 43 6.38 -20.08 5.97
N PRO A 44 7.50 -20.62 5.45
CA PRO A 44 8.00 -21.94 5.85
C PRO A 44 8.41 -22.08 7.33
N LEU A 45 8.55 -20.97 8.08
CA LEU A 45 8.82 -21.04 9.53
C LEU A 45 7.59 -21.52 10.32
N GLY A 46 6.39 -21.31 9.79
CA GLY A 46 5.14 -21.63 10.47
C GLY A 46 4.94 -20.91 11.82
N PRO A 47 3.88 -21.28 12.55
CA PRO A 47 3.57 -20.74 13.87
C PRO A 47 4.53 -21.29 14.93
N ASP A 48 5.05 -22.51 14.71
CA ASP A 48 5.98 -23.14 15.63
C ASP A 48 7.39 -22.56 15.56
N GLY A 49 7.80 -22.00 14.43
CA GLY A 49 9.05 -21.25 14.33
C GLY A 49 10.31 -22.02 14.75
N ILE A 50 11.40 -21.28 14.92
CA ILE A 50 12.70 -21.78 15.34
C ILE A 50 13.23 -20.96 16.52
N TYR A 51 13.91 -21.61 17.46
CA TYR A 51 14.63 -20.92 18.52
C TYR A 51 15.97 -20.42 18.00
N VAL A 52 16.09 -19.10 17.84
CA VAL A 52 17.33 -18.47 17.37
C VAL A 52 18.25 -18.13 18.55
N LEU A 53 17.65 -17.74 19.68
CA LEU A 53 18.33 -17.52 20.95
C LEU A 53 17.59 -18.29 22.05
N PRO A 54 18.23 -18.59 23.20
CA PRO A 54 17.60 -19.33 24.30
C PRO A 54 16.30 -18.69 24.81
N PHE A 55 16.12 -17.39 24.59
CA PHE A 55 14.97 -16.59 25.02
C PHE A 55 14.15 -16.01 23.86
N TYR A 56 14.52 -16.26 22.60
CA TYR A 56 13.86 -15.65 21.45
C TYR A 56 13.50 -16.70 20.39
N ARG A 57 12.19 -16.91 20.23
CA ARG A 57 11.59 -17.79 19.24
C ARG A 57 11.21 -16.97 18.01
N LEU A 58 11.80 -17.28 16.87
CA LEU A 58 11.45 -16.65 15.60
C LEU A 58 10.32 -17.45 14.94
N ASN A 59 9.18 -16.82 14.70
CA ASN A 59 8.02 -17.43 14.06
C ASN A 59 7.52 -16.55 12.91
N ILE A 60 6.54 -17.04 12.14
CA ILE A 60 5.97 -16.29 11.02
C ILE A 60 5.42 -14.90 11.42
N TYR A 61 4.93 -14.76 12.66
CA TYR A 61 4.31 -13.53 13.15
C TYR A 61 5.33 -12.43 13.49
N ASN A 62 6.53 -12.80 13.96
CA ASN A 62 7.55 -11.83 14.39
C ASN A 62 8.71 -11.66 13.39
N SER A 63 8.94 -12.62 12.50
CA SER A 63 10.04 -12.61 11.53
C SER A 63 10.01 -11.40 10.59
N SER A 64 8.84 -11.11 10.00
CA SER A 64 8.62 -9.94 9.15
C SER A 64 8.87 -8.62 9.90
N ALA A 65 8.43 -8.53 11.17
CA ALA A 65 8.63 -7.34 12.00
C ALA A 65 10.11 -7.13 12.37
N LEU A 66 10.82 -8.19 12.77
CA LEU A 66 12.25 -8.13 13.07
C LEU A 66 13.06 -7.71 11.84
N PHE A 67 12.73 -8.27 10.67
CA PHE A 67 13.39 -7.92 9.43
C PHE A 67 13.13 -6.46 9.03
N SER A 68 11.89 -5.98 9.17
CA SER A 68 11.57 -4.57 8.94
C SER A 68 12.33 -3.65 9.90
N PHE A 69 12.48 -4.04 11.16
CA PHE A 69 13.30 -3.31 12.13
C PHE A 69 14.77 -3.21 11.68
N LEU A 70 15.37 -4.32 11.24
CA LEU A 70 16.75 -4.34 10.74
C LEU A 70 16.93 -3.45 9.50
N LEU A 71 15.98 -3.45 8.56
CA LEU A 71 16.02 -2.54 7.41
C LEU A 71 15.89 -1.07 7.81
N ASN A 72 15.06 -0.75 8.81
CA ASN A 72 14.96 0.62 9.32
C ASN A 72 16.27 1.06 10.00
N VAL A 73 16.90 0.19 10.79
CA VAL A 73 18.22 0.46 11.39
C VAL A 73 19.25 0.68 10.29
N LEU A 74 19.30 -0.18 9.27
CA LEU A 74 20.19 0.00 8.12
C LEU A 74 19.93 1.33 7.39
N GLY A 75 18.67 1.68 7.16
CA GLY A 75 18.29 2.96 6.55
C GLY A 75 18.76 4.15 7.38
N PHE A 76 18.62 4.07 8.71
CA PHE A 76 19.12 5.09 9.62
C PHE A 76 20.64 5.22 9.57
N LEU A 77 21.38 4.09 9.54
CA LEU A 77 22.83 4.09 9.39
C LEU A 77 23.26 4.69 8.05
N LEU A 78 22.56 4.37 6.95
CA LEU A 78 22.84 4.97 5.65
C LEU A 78 22.63 6.48 5.65
N ILE A 79 21.60 6.98 6.34
CA ILE A 79 21.41 8.43 6.51
C ILE A 79 22.56 9.05 7.31
N ILE A 80 23.05 8.41 8.37
CA ILE A 80 24.14 8.96 9.18
C ILE A 80 25.48 8.95 8.42
N PHE A 81 25.80 7.86 7.73
CA PHE A 81 27.15 7.64 7.19
C PHE A 81 27.31 8.00 5.71
N VAL A 82 26.23 8.00 4.93
CA VAL A 82 26.28 8.15 3.46
C VAL A 82 25.58 9.42 3.00
N PHE A 83 24.52 9.86 3.69
CA PHE A 83 23.79 11.06 3.31
C PHE A 83 24.55 12.32 3.76
N GLU A 84 25.16 12.99 2.79
CA GLU A 84 25.79 14.29 3.00
C GLU A 84 24.85 15.39 2.49
N GLU A 85 24.35 16.24 3.38
CA GLU A 85 23.43 17.32 3.03
C GLU A 85 24.20 18.55 2.52
N ARG A 86 24.01 18.90 1.23
CA ARG A 86 24.57 20.14 0.64
C ARG A 86 23.49 21.22 0.56
N TYR A 87 23.70 22.32 1.30
CA TYR A 87 22.77 23.45 1.41
C TYR A 87 22.88 24.51 0.31
N ASP A 88 23.62 24.23 -0.78
CA ASP A 88 23.99 25.24 -1.80
C ASP A 88 22.76 25.92 -2.47
N VAL A 89 21.60 25.26 -2.46
CA VAL A 89 20.37 25.75 -3.11
C VAL A 89 19.55 26.69 -2.20
N LEU A 90 19.78 26.70 -0.88
CA LEU A 90 18.97 27.48 0.07
C LEU A 90 19.37 28.98 0.11
N ASN A 91 20.60 29.32 -0.26
CA ASN A 91 21.16 30.67 -0.09
C ASN A 91 20.78 31.68 -1.20
N THR A 92 20.07 31.27 -2.25
CA THR A 92 19.77 32.13 -3.42
C THR A 92 18.31 32.58 -3.55
N ALA A 93 17.43 32.26 -2.59
CA ALA A 93 15.99 32.44 -2.76
C ALA A 93 15.28 33.15 -1.58
N THR A 94 15.76 34.34 -1.21
CA THR A 94 15.02 35.30 -0.37
C THR A 94 13.96 36.04 -1.20
N SER A 95 12.78 35.46 -1.38
CA SER A 95 11.58 36.22 -1.77
C SER A 95 10.31 35.52 -1.28
N ARG A 96 9.70 36.08 -0.23
CA ARG A 96 8.43 35.63 0.38
C ARG A 96 7.26 36.03 -0.51
N ASP A 97 6.34 35.11 -0.78
CA ASP A 97 4.97 35.45 -1.18
C ASP A 97 3.94 34.44 -0.64
N LYS A 98 2.73 34.94 -0.33
CA LYS A 98 1.68 34.30 0.48
C LYS A 98 1.01 33.11 -0.22
N CYS A 99 0.74 32.05 0.56
CA CYS A 99 0.12 30.80 0.10
C CYS A 99 -1.42 30.89 0.08
N GLY A 100 -2.03 30.43 -1.02
CA GLY A 100 -3.46 30.20 -1.14
C GLY A 100 -3.83 28.76 -0.76
N ASN A 101 -5.09 28.57 -0.33
CA ASN A 101 -5.64 27.34 0.23
C ASN A 101 -5.34 26.09 -0.63
N VAL A 102 -4.74 25.08 0.00
CA VAL A 102 -4.48 23.75 -0.58
C VAL A 102 -5.63 22.82 -0.19
N PRO A 103 -6.25 22.07 -1.11
CA PRO A 103 -7.28 21.12 -0.74
C PRO A 103 -6.67 19.90 -0.03
N LEU A 104 -7.29 19.54 1.08
CA LEU A 104 -7.04 18.38 1.92
C LEU A 104 -7.33 17.09 1.13
N SER A 105 -6.31 16.45 0.55
CA SER A 105 -6.47 15.10 -0.01
C SER A 105 -6.38 14.05 1.10
N LEU A 106 -7.53 13.42 1.30
CA LEU A 106 -7.89 12.46 2.33
C LEU A 106 -6.93 11.27 2.44
N ASN A 107 -6.60 10.92 3.67
CA ASN A 107 -5.93 9.68 4.06
C ASN A 107 -6.83 8.45 3.78
N ILE A 108 -6.80 7.91 2.55
CA ILE A 108 -7.43 6.62 2.20
C ILE A 108 -6.40 5.46 2.23
N MET A 109 -5.13 5.75 2.51
CA MET A 109 -4.06 4.73 2.46
C MET A 109 -3.96 3.84 3.72
N CYS A 110 -4.68 4.15 4.80
CA CYS A 110 -4.64 3.36 6.04
C CYS A 110 -5.64 2.20 6.09
N PHE A 111 -6.57 2.09 5.14
CA PHE A 111 -7.61 1.06 5.19
C PHE A 111 -7.12 -0.35 4.84
N ASP A 112 -5.99 -0.46 4.13
CA ASP A 112 -5.66 -1.69 3.41
C ASP A 112 -4.91 -2.75 4.26
N ARG A 113 -4.07 -2.31 5.20
CA ARG A 113 -3.08 -3.23 5.82
C ARG A 113 -3.48 -3.84 7.16
N SER A 114 -4.46 -3.24 7.86
CA SER A 114 -4.88 -3.69 9.19
C SER A 114 -6.23 -4.40 9.22
N VAL A 115 -7.05 -4.27 8.17
CA VAL A 115 -8.43 -4.79 8.14
C VAL A 115 -8.54 -6.09 7.33
N GLY A 116 -7.66 -6.33 6.35
CA GLY A 116 -7.72 -7.51 5.49
C GLY A 116 -7.55 -8.85 6.24
N SER A 117 -6.64 -8.92 7.22
CA SER A 117 -6.41 -10.14 8.01
C SER A 117 -7.59 -10.53 8.91
N PRO A 118 -8.15 -9.64 9.76
CA PRO A 118 -9.35 -10.00 10.53
C PRO A 118 -10.56 -10.25 9.62
N PHE A 119 -10.65 -9.58 8.47
CA PHE A 119 -11.71 -9.84 7.49
C PHE A 119 -11.62 -11.26 6.90
N SER A 120 -10.44 -11.71 6.45
CA SER A 120 -10.30 -13.04 5.87
C SER A 120 -10.46 -14.18 6.88
N MET A 121 -10.09 -13.95 8.15
CA MET A 121 -10.33 -14.90 9.25
C MET A 121 -11.83 -15.05 9.57
N LEU A 122 -12.58 -13.94 9.50
CA LEU A 122 -14.03 -13.92 9.74
C LEU A 122 -14.81 -14.47 8.55
N MET A 123 -14.51 -14.02 7.34
CA MET A 123 -15.31 -14.27 6.14
C MET A 123 -15.02 -15.61 5.47
N PHE A 124 -13.78 -16.08 5.53
CA PHE A 124 -13.35 -17.30 4.85
C PHE A 124 -12.94 -18.40 5.83
N SER A 125 -13.14 -18.19 7.14
CA SER A 125 -12.70 -19.10 8.20
C SER A 125 -11.21 -19.46 8.14
N PHE A 126 -10.39 -18.58 7.57
CA PHE A 126 -8.96 -18.86 7.46
C PHE A 126 -8.29 -18.83 8.83
N ASN A 127 -7.39 -19.78 9.07
CA ASN A 127 -6.53 -19.71 10.25
C ASN A 127 -5.63 -18.47 10.18
N LYS A 128 -5.11 -18.03 11.33
CA LYS A 128 -4.19 -16.88 11.41
C LYS A 128 -3.03 -16.98 10.42
N GLU A 129 -2.44 -18.16 10.27
CA GLU A 129 -1.34 -18.41 9.32
C GLU A 129 -1.78 -18.33 7.86
N GLU A 130 -2.92 -18.94 7.53
CA GLU A 130 -3.49 -18.92 6.18
C GLU A 130 -3.90 -17.49 5.80
N ALA A 131 -4.57 -16.77 6.70
CA ALA A 131 -4.98 -15.39 6.50
C ALA A 131 -3.78 -14.48 6.20
N ILE A 132 -2.66 -14.64 6.92
CA ILE A 132 -1.43 -13.88 6.66
C ILE A 132 -0.85 -14.26 5.30
N THR A 133 -0.79 -15.55 4.98
CA THR A 133 -0.18 -16.05 3.74
C THR A 133 -0.97 -15.62 2.51
N TYR A 134 -2.30 -15.77 2.52
CA TYR A 134 -3.18 -15.36 1.41
C TYR A 134 -3.22 -13.84 1.22
N ASN A 135 -3.29 -13.05 2.30
CA ASN A 135 -3.21 -11.59 2.17
C ASN A 135 -1.85 -11.15 1.62
N SER A 136 -0.76 -11.78 2.07
CA SER A 136 0.59 -11.45 1.59
C SER A 136 0.80 -11.84 0.14
N SER A 137 0.27 -12.98 -0.30
CA SER A 137 0.31 -13.39 -1.71
C SER A 137 -0.51 -12.46 -2.60
N ALA A 138 -1.70 -12.05 -2.16
CA ALA A 138 -2.53 -11.09 -2.88
C ALA A 138 -1.83 -9.73 -3.01
N HIS A 139 -1.25 -9.20 -1.93
CA HIS A 139 -0.48 -7.95 -1.99
C HIS A 139 0.76 -8.07 -2.87
N PHE A 140 1.46 -9.20 -2.84
CA PHE A 140 2.60 -9.45 -3.71
C PHE A 140 2.18 -9.45 -5.19
N ALA A 141 1.09 -10.16 -5.53
CA ALA A 141 0.52 -10.16 -6.87
C ALA A 141 0.09 -8.76 -7.31
N ALA A 142 -0.58 -8.00 -6.44
CA ALA A 142 -0.96 -6.61 -6.70
C ALA A 142 0.28 -5.73 -6.98
N GLY A 143 1.31 -5.85 -6.15
CA GLY A 143 2.57 -5.13 -6.35
C GLY A 143 3.23 -5.48 -7.68
N PHE A 144 3.24 -6.76 -8.07
CA PHE A 144 3.79 -7.22 -9.34
C PHE A 144 3.03 -6.64 -10.54
N VAL A 145 1.69 -6.66 -10.49
CA VAL A 145 0.83 -6.01 -11.49
C VAL A 145 1.10 -4.50 -11.56
N GLY A 146 1.26 -3.85 -10.41
CA GLY A 146 1.60 -2.42 -10.34
C GLY A 146 2.95 -2.11 -11.00
N VAL A 147 3.99 -2.91 -10.74
CA VAL A 147 5.31 -2.75 -11.36
C VAL A 147 5.23 -2.91 -12.88
N ILE A 148 4.53 -3.94 -13.37
CA ILE A 148 4.32 -4.13 -14.81
C ILE A 148 3.62 -2.92 -15.42
N LEU A 149 2.57 -2.41 -14.77
CA LEU A 149 1.88 -1.21 -15.23
C LEU A 149 2.82 0.00 -15.28
N TYR A 150 3.64 0.22 -14.24
CA TYR A 150 4.62 1.31 -14.26
C TYR A 150 5.61 1.18 -15.43
N PHE A 151 6.11 -0.03 -15.71
CA PHE A 151 6.97 -0.27 -16.87
C PHE A 151 6.25 0.04 -18.19
N VAL A 152 5.01 -0.40 -18.36
CA VAL A 152 4.21 -0.11 -19.55
C VAL A 152 3.99 1.40 -19.69
N PHE A 153 3.69 2.10 -18.60
CA PHE A 153 3.53 3.56 -18.61
C PHE A 153 4.80 4.30 -19.05
N ILE A 154 5.98 3.82 -18.64
CA ILE A 154 7.27 4.42 -18.99
C ILE A 154 7.63 4.16 -20.46
N PHE A 155 7.46 2.93 -20.95
CA PHE A 155 7.89 2.57 -22.32
C PHE A 155 6.91 3.00 -23.41
N PHE A 156 5.61 3.02 -23.12
CA PHE A 156 4.58 3.31 -24.12
C PHE A 156 4.05 4.74 -24.08
N ASP A 157 4.64 5.64 -23.28
CA ASP A 157 4.23 7.05 -23.19
C ASP A 157 2.69 7.20 -22.98
N LEU A 158 2.09 6.34 -22.16
CA LEU A 158 0.63 6.31 -21.94
C LEU A 158 0.07 7.63 -21.37
N SER A 159 0.94 8.51 -20.88
CA SER A 159 0.63 9.88 -20.50
C SER A 159 0.01 10.71 -21.65
N LYS A 160 0.32 10.38 -22.91
CA LYS A 160 -0.29 11.02 -24.09
C LYS A 160 -1.68 10.46 -24.43
N LEU A 161 -1.97 9.23 -24.01
CA LEU A 161 -3.22 8.54 -24.37
C LEU A 161 -4.35 8.79 -23.36
N MET A 162 -4.02 9.04 -22.09
CA MET A 162 -5.02 9.12 -21.03
C MET A 162 -4.99 10.45 -20.29
N ALA A 163 -6.09 11.21 -20.39
CA ALA A 163 -6.31 12.39 -19.58
C ALA A 163 -6.38 12.01 -18.09
N PRO A 164 -5.70 12.74 -17.17
CA PRO A 164 -5.63 12.39 -15.75
C PRO A 164 -7.01 12.29 -15.08
N ARG A 165 -8.00 13.06 -15.57
CA ARG A 165 -9.39 12.98 -15.09
C ARG A 165 -10.04 11.62 -15.38
N ILE A 166 -9.83 11.04 -16.56
CA ILE A 166 -10.39 9.74 -16.95
C ILE A 166 -9.75 8.64 -16.12
N CYS A 167 -8.43 8.70 -15.91
CA CYS A 167 -7.70 7.78 -15.04
C CYS A 167 -8.23 7.78 -13.60
N SER A 168 -8.47 8.97 -13.02
CA SER A 168 -9.04 9.09 -11.68
C SER A 168 -10.47 8.55 -11.60
N MET A 169 -11.31 8.83 -12.61
CA MET A 169 -12.66 8.27 -12.69
C MET A 169 -12.65 6.74 -12.80
N LEU A 170 -11.80 6.17 -13.65
CA LEU A 170 -11.64 4.73 -13.79
C LEU A 170 -11.20 4.07 -12.47
N SER A 171 -10.26 4.70 -11.76
CA SER A 171 -9.76 4.20 -10.47
C SER A 171 -10.85 4.25 -9.38
N LEU A 172 -11.70 5.28 -9.38
CA LEU A 172 -12.86 5.36 -8.47
C LEU A 172 -13.94 4.34 -8.83
N LEU A 173 -14.15 4.06 -10.12
CA LEU A 173 -15.07 2.99 -10.55
C LEU A 173 -14.56 1.61 -10.14
N LEU A 174 -13.24 1.36 -10.23
CA LEU A 174 -12.62 0.14 -9.73
C LEU A 174 -12.71 0.00 -8.20
N LEU A 175 -12.62 1.12 -7.46
CA LEU A 175 -12.86 1.12 -6.02
C LEU A 175 -14.32 0.80 -5.69
N ALA A 176 -15.26 1.40 -6.43
CA ALA A 176 -16.68 1.13 -6.24
C ALA A 176 -17.03 -0.32 -6.57
N SER A 177 -16.43 -0.90 -7.61
CA SER A 177 -16.63 -2.31 -7.94
C SER A 177 -16.08 -3.24 -6.87
N LEU A 178 -14.89 -2.96 -6.30
CA LEU A 178 -14.36 -3.70 -5.16
C LEU A 178 -15.42 -3.79 -4.05
N PHE A 179 -15.94 -2.66 -3.56
CA PHE A 179 -16.96 -2.68 -2.50
C PHE A 179 -18.24 -3.40 -2.90
N LEU A 180 -18.71 -3.24 -4.15
CA LEU A 180 -19.92 -3.89 -4.63
C LEU A 180 -19.79 -5.43 -4.61
N PHE A 181 -18.64 -5.96 -5.04
CA PHE A 181 -18.41 -7.39 -5.15
C PHE A 181 -17.92 -8.04 -3.85
N THR A 182 -17.30 -7.26 -2.94
CA THR A 182 -16.87 -7.76 -1.63
C THR A 182 -17.94 -7.62 -0.56
N TYR A 183 -19.10 -7.04 -0.88
CA TYR A 183 -20.21 -6.92 0.06
C TYR A 183 -20.93 -8.27 0.24
N SER A 184 -21.21 -8.62 1.50
CA SER A 184 -22.01 -9.80 1.87
C SER A 184 -23.48 -9.58 1.54
N TRP A 185 -23.85 -9.76 0.27
CA TRP A 185 -25.24 -9.61 -0.15
C TRP A 185 -26.12 -10.75 0.41
N PRO A 186 -27.38 -10.46 0.75
CA PRO A 186 -28.30 -11.44 1.34
C PRO A 186 -28.69 -12.56 0.37
N PHE A 187 -28.44 -12.41 -0.93
CA PHE A 187 -28.73 -13.43 -1.94
C PHE A 187 -27.62 -14.49 -2.08
N LEU A 188 -26.48 -14.35 -1.39
CA LEU A 188 -25.42 -15.35 -1.46
C LEU A 188 -25.87 -16.64 -0.75
N PRO A 189 -25.59 -17.83 -1.33
CA PRO A 189 -26.17 -19.09 -0.88
C PRO A 189 -25.55 -19.60 0.43
N ASN A 190 -24.31 -19.21 0.74
CA ASN A 190 -23.57 -19.74 1.87
C ASN A 190 -23.50 -18.70 3.00
N LYS A 191 -23.67 -19.16 4.24
CA LYS A 191 -23.46 -18.37 5.46
C LYS A 191 -22.04 -18.55 5.97
N VAL A 192 -21.59 -17.60 6.78
CA VAL A 192 -20.27 -17.66 7.43
C VAL A 192 -20.26 -18.76 8.50
N GLU A 193 -19.12 -19.43 8.66
CA GLU A 193 -18.97 -20.45 9.70
C GLU A 193 -18.81 -19.81 11.08
N LEU A 194 -19.42 -20.44 12.08
CA LEU A 194 -19.38 -19.97 13.46
C LEU A 194 -18.11 -20.47 14.16
N SER A 195 -17.52 -19.63 15.02
CA SER A 195 -16.35 -20.01 15.81
C SER A 195 -16.72 -21.10 16.82
N VAL A 196 -16.02 -22.24 16.82
CA VAL A 196 -16.27 -23.36 17.75
C VAL A 196 -15.26 -23.33 18.88
N ASN A 197 -15.73 -23.35 20.14
CA ASN A 197 -14.88 -23.44 21.35
C ASN A 197 -13.74 -22.39 21.43
N GLY A 198 -14.01 -21.14 21.05
CA GLY A 198 -13.01 -20.07 21.10
C GLY A 198 -11.93 -20.17 20.00
N SER A 199 -12.25 -20.80 18.87
CA SER A 199 -11.39 -20.79 17.68
C SER A 199 -11.10 -19.36 17.22
N ASP A 200 -9.87 -19.14 16.74
CA ASP A 200 -9.42 -17.84 16.22
C ASP A 200 -10.07 -17.45 14.88
N TRP A 201 -10.77 -18.39 14.24
CA TRP A 201 -11.42 -18.25 12.93
C TRP A 201 -12.94 -18.34 13.07
N GLY A 202 -13.65 -17.77 12.09
CA GLY A 202 -15.11 -17.73 12.05
C GLY A 202 -15.74 -16.61 12.89
N CYS A 203 -17.06 -16.51 12.84
CA CYS A 203 -17.84 -15.49 13.53
C CYS A 203 -18.29 -16.00 14.91
N SER A 204 -17.98 -15.25 15.98
CA SER A 204 -18.34 -15.64 17.35
C SER A 204 -19.71 -15.10 17.74
N THR A 205 -20.69 -16.01 17.87
CA THR A 205 -22.06 -15.70 18.30
C THR A 205 -22.12 -15.21 19.76
N GLU A 206 -21.17 -15.61 20.60
CA GLU A 206 -21.04 -15.10 21.97
C GLU A 206 -20.66 -13.60 22.00
N ARG A 207 -20.04 -13.10 20.93
CA ARG A 207 -19.58 -11.71 20.83
C ARG A 207 -20.45 -10.86 19.92
N PHE A 208 -21.11 -11.45 18.93
CA PHE A 208 -21.83 -10.73 17.88
C PHE A 208 -23.14 -11.43 17.49
N ASP A 209 -24.26 -10.73 17.66
CA ASP A 209 -25.61 -11.27 17.39
C ASP A 209 -25.95 -11.38 15.89
N TRP A 210 -25.16 -10.75 15.02
CA TRP A 210 -25.39 -10.69 13.57
C TRP A 210 -24.65 -11.78 12.77
N CYS A 211 -23.92 -12.67 13.45
CA CYS A 211 -23.18 -13.75 12.78
C CYS A 211 -24.09 -14.70 11.99
N ASP A 212 -25.31 -14.95 12.47
CA ASP A 212 -26.23 -15.92 11.86
C ASP A 212 -26.83 -15.44 10.54
N ASP A 213 -26.94 -14.12 10.34
CA ASP A 213 -27.49 -13.52 9.12
C ASP A 213 -26.40 -13.17 8.08
N LEU A 214 -25.14 -13.40 8.44
CA LEU A 214 -24.00 -13.00 7.64
C LEU A 214 -23.71 -14.00 6.51
N THR A 215 -23.77 -13.52 5.27
CA THR A 215 -23.44 -14.33 4.11
C THR A 215 -21.93 -14.32 3.80
N MET A 216 -21.41 -15.48 3.43
CA MET A 216 -20.00 -15.66 3.07
C MET A 216 -19.77 -15.19 1.63
N VAL A 217 -18.76 -14.33 1.44
CA VAL A 217 -18.28 -13.93 0.12
C VAL A 217 -17.32 -14.98 -0.43
N SER A 218 -17.27 -15.15 -1.75
CA SER A 218 -16.29 -16.07 -2.36
C SER A 218 -14.87 -15.52 -2.25
N PRO A 219 -13.91 -16.28 -1.69
CA PRO A 219 -12.52 -15.83 -1.55
C PRO A 219 -11.87 -15.52 -2.91
N TRP A 220 -12.23 -16.27 -3.96
CA TRP A 220 -11.71 -16.06 -5.32
C TRP A 220 -12.13 -14.71 -5.90
N ILE A 221 -13.39 -14.31 -5.70
CA ILE A 221 -13.90 -13.02 -6.15
C ILE A 221 -13.22 -11.91 -5.36
N TYR A 222 -13.15 -12.05 -4.03
CA TYR A 222 -12.50 -11.09 -3.15
C TYR A 222 -11.06 -10.81 -3.58
N TYR A 223 -10.20 -11.84 -3.65
CA TYR A 223 -8.78 -11.64 -3.96
C TYR A 223 -8.55 -11.18 -5.41
N THR A 224 -9.42 -11.55 -6.36
CA THR A 224 -9.32 -11.06 -7.75
C THR A 224 -9.56 -9.55 -7.83
N PHE A 225 -10.66 -9.06 -7.25
CA PHE A 225 -10.95 -7.63 -7.23
C PHE A 225 -9.97 -6.85 -6.36
N TYR A 226 -9.49 -7.47 -5.29
CA TYR A 226 -8.43 -6.93 -4.43
C TYR A 226 -7.15 -6.67 -5.23
N VAL A 227 -6.62 -7.68 -5.92
CA VAL A 227 -5.41 -7.55 -6.75
C VAL A 227 -5.62 -6.55 -7.88
N LEU A 228 -6.79 -6.56 -8.51
CA LEU A 228 -7.13 -5.62 -9.57
C LEU A 228 -7.11 -4.18 -9.05
N PHE A 229 -7.76 -3.89 -7.93
CA PHE A 229 -7.81 -2.55 -7.38
C PHE A 229 -6.45 -2.09 -6.85
N PHE A 230 -5.79 -2.87 -6.00
CA PHE A 230 -4.52 -2.49 -5.39
C PHE A 230 -3.35 -2.50 -6.37
N GLY A 231 -3.39 -3.38 -7.38
CA GLY A 231 -2.37 -3.43 -8.43
C GLY A 231 -2.57 -2.36 -9.50
N THR A 232 -3.79 -2.23 -10.01
CA THR A 232 -4.08 -1.34 -11.15
C THR A 232 -4.67 0.00 -10.74
N GLY A 233 -5.76 0.00 -9.97
CA GLY A 233 -6.50 1.22 -9.59
C GLY A 233 -5.65 2.17 -8.74
N MET A 234 -4.98 1.66 -7.71
CA MET A 234 -4.09 2.47 -6.86
C MET A 234 -2.88 3.01 -7.62
N SER A 235 -2.28 2.21 -8.50
CA SER A 235 -1.14 2.64 -9.32
C SER A 235 -1.53 3.76 -10.28
N ILE A 236 -2.65 3.61 -10.99
CA ILE A 236 -3.20 4.63 -11.91
C ILE A 236 -3.58 5.89 -11.14
N MET A 237 -4.25 5.76 -10.00
CA MET A 237 -4.61 6.89 -9.14
C MET A 237 -3.37 7.66 -8.67
N ASN A 238 -2.33 6.97 -8.21
CA ASN A 238 -1.09 7.60 -7.76
C ASN A 238 -0.39 8.37 -8.88
N ILE A 239 -0.36 7.82 -10.10
CA ILE A 239 0.16 8.53 -11.29
C ILE A 239 -0.70 9.76 -11.57
N ALA A 240 -2.02 9.60 -11.70
CA ALA A 240 -2.93 10.68 -12.04
C ALA A 240 -2.88 11.83 -11.03
N VAL A 241 -2.89 11.53 -9.73
CA VAL A 241 -2.78 12.52 -8.65
C VAL A 241 -1.42 13.23 -8.69
N THR A 242 -0.32 12.49 -8.89
CA THR A 242 1.02 13.08 -8.94
C THR A 242 1.17 14.00 -10.15
N THR A 243 0.66 13.58 -11.32
CA THR A 243 0.65 14.40 -12.54
C THR A 243 -0.21 15.65 -12.35
N LEU A 244 -1.44 15.51 -11.87
CA LEU A 244 -2.36 16.63 -11.63
C LEU A 244 -1.81 17.62 -10.59
N TYR A 245 -1.19 17.12 -9.52
CA TYR A 245 -0.50 17.95 -8.53
C TYR A 245 0.65 18.73 -9.17
N SER A 246 1.43 18.10 -10.05
CA SER A 246 2.53 18.76 -10.77
C SER A 246 2.04 19.83 -11.77
N GLU A 247 0.90 19.61 -12.43
CA GLU A 247 0.29 20.57 -13.35
C GLU A 247 -0.34 21.76 -12.62
N ILE A 248 -1.10 21.52 -11.54
CA ILE A 248 -1.74 22.57 -10.74
C ILE A 248 -0.69 23.46 -10.07
N ILE A 249 0.39 22.85 -9.54
CA ILE A 249 1.49 23.62 -8.96
C ILE A 249 2.32 24.29 -10.05
N GLY A 250 2.40 23.67 -11.23
CA GLY A 250 3.17 24.17 -12.35
C GLY A 250 4.64 24.40 -11.99
N PRO A 251 5.40 25.15 -12.82
CA PRO A 251 6.78 25.50 -12.54
C PRO A 251 6.93 26.58 -11.45
N ARG A 252 6.00 26.67 -10.48
CA ARG A 252 6.06 27.62 -9.37
C ARG A 252 6.88 27.01 -8.22
N ARG A 253 7.80 27.80 -7.66
CA ARG A 253 8.64 27.39 -6.53
C ARG A 253 7.74 27.14 -5.32
N GLN A 254 7.81 25.93 -4.73
CA GLN A 254 7.15 25.64 -3.46
C GLN A 254 7.94 26.32 -2.34
N VAL A 255 7.32 27.33 -1.72
CA VAL A 255 7.85 28.03 -0.54
C VAL A 255 7.29 27.31 0.68
N TYR A 256 8.15 26.75 1.53
CA TYR A 256 7.75 26.21 2.82
C TYR A 256 7.70 27.34 3.86
N PHE A 257 6.62 27.38 4.63
CA PHE A 257 6.58 28.06 5.93
C PHE A 257 7.35 27.24 6.96
#